data_AF-A0A963I7B6-F1
#
_entry.id   AF-A0A963I7B6-F1
#
_cell.length_a   1.000
_cell.length_b   1.000
_cell.length_c   1.000
_cell.angle_alpha   90.00
_cell.angle_beta   90.00
_cell.angle_gamma   90.00
#
_symmetry.space_group_name_H-M   'P 1'
#
loop_
_entity.id
_entity.type
_entity.pdbx_description
1 polymer ?
#
loop_
_entity_poly.entity_id
_entity_poly.type
_entity_poly.pdbx_seq_one_letter_code
_entity_poly.pdbx_strand_id
1 'polypeptide(L)'
;MIALPGERYLGVTDPNRRWVGRWRSGGFFPVLLGLLLIGLAVAIAAWPLARWLSRRVERLERSMTAFGAGDLSVRTEVRGRDEIGMLAASFNRSADQIERLVQAQKSLLANASHELRSPLARIRMAGALLRERGDPTDPLHDELSRSVAELDALVDEILLASRLEAEQGGLT
;
A
#
# COMPACT_ATOMS: atom_id res chain seq x y z
N MET A 1 -64.01 -93.93 39.16
CA MET A 1 -63.53 -94.01 37.77
C MET A 1 -63.90 -92.73 37.04
N ILE A 2 -63.07 -91.67 37.17
CA ILE A 2 -62.92 -90.58 36.18
C ILE A 2 -61.45 -90.17 36.30
N ALA A 3 -60.67 -90.42 35.24
CA ALA A 3 -59.26 -90.08 35.16
C ALA A 3 -59.10 -88.64 34.68
N LEU A 4 -58.24 -87.86 35.34
CA LEU A 4 -57.75 -86.57 34.85
C LEU A 4 -56.34 -86.77 34.29
N PRO A 5 -56.11 -86.57 32.97
CA PRO A 5 -54.79 -86.31 32.44
C PRO A 5 -54.58 -84.78 32.41
N GLY A 6 -53.41 -84.20 32.66
CA GLY A 6 -52.07 -84.72 32.39
C GLY A 6 -51.42 -83.80 31.35
N GLU A 7 -50.37 -83.10 31.79
CA GLU A 7 -49.31 -82.44 30.98
C GLU A 7 -49.70 -81.12 30.27
N ARG A 8 -49.21 -79.93 30.63
CA ARG A 8 -47.85 -79.33 30.66
C ARG A 8 -47.74 -78.23 29.58
N TYR A 9 -47.05 -77.17 29.97
CA TYR A 9 -46.56 -76.01 29.18
C TYR A 9 -47.62 -75.02 28.72
N LEU A 10 -47.46 -73.76 29.13
CA LEU A 10 -47.22 -72.72 28.15
C LEU A 10 -46.35 -71.64 28.81
N GLY A 11 -45.21 -71.42 28.16
CA GLY A 11 -44.16 -70.56 28.65
C GLY A 11 -44.62 -69.12 28.75
N VAL A 12 -44.11 -68.47 29.78
CA VAL A 12 -44.04 -67.03 29.90
C VAL A 12 -43.26 -66.51 28.68
N THR A 13 -43.96 -66.01 27.67
CA THR A 13 -43.41 -65.05 26.72
C THR A 13 -44.48 -64.02 26.41
N ASP A 14 -44.45 -62.95 27.17
CA ASP A 14 -45.16 -61.71 26.90
C ASP A 14 -44.58 -61.13 25.59
N PRO A 15 -45.27 -61.19 24.43
CA PRO A 15 -44.64 -60.89 23.14
C PRO A 15 -44.45 -59.39 22.90
N ASN A 16 -45.03 -58.54 23.76
CA ASN A 16 -45.29 -57.14 23.41
C ASN A 16 -44.45 -56.10 24.18
N ARG A 17 -43.28 -56.49 24.69
CA ARG A 17 -42.30 -55.54 25.28
C ARG A 17 -41.23 -55.02 24.31
N ARG A 18 -41.40 -55.21 22.99
CA ARG A 18 -40.37 -54.83 22.00
C ARG A 18 -40.56 -53.48 21.31
N TRP A 19 -41.61 -52.71 21.63
CA TRP A 19 -41.93 -51.46 20.92
C TRP A 19 -41.47 -50.16 21.60
N VAL A 20 -40.90 -50.21 22.82
CA VAL A 20 -40.55 -48.98 23.57
C VAL A 20 -39.06 -48.57 23.47
N GLY A 21 -38.24 -49.28 22.68
CA GLY A 21 -36.78 -49.20 22.84
C GLY A 21 -35.94 -48.76 21.64
N ARG A 22 -36.48 -48.11 20.61
CA ARG A 22 -35.64 -47.71 19.45
C ARG A 22 -35.87 -46.31 18.91
N TRP A 23 -36.18 -45.40 19.81
CA TRP A 23 -35.89 -43.97 19.61
C TRP A 23 -34.41 -43.70 19.93
N ARG A 24 -33.48 -44.30 19.17
CA ARG A 24 -32.06 -43.89 19.24
C ARG A 24 -31.53 -43.60 17.84
N SER A 25 -32.13 -42.58 17.25
CA SER A 25 -31.45 -41.64 16.35
C SER A 25 -30.01 -41.42 16.83
N GLY A 26 -29.00 -41.79 16.03
CA GLY A 26 -27.61 -41.60 16.48
C GLY A 26 -26.47 -41.97 15.53
N GLY A 27 -26.73 -42.34 14.27
CA GLY A 27 -25.65 -42.66 13.31
C GLY A 27 -24.95 -41.44 12.71
N PHE A 28 -25.65 -40.29 12.63
CA PHE A 28 -25.10 -39.07 12.03
C PHE A 28 -24.24 -38.25 12.99
N PHE A 29 -24.54 -38.29 14.28
CA PHE A 29 -23.83 -37.48 15.28
C PHE A 29 -22.30 -37.74 15.33
N PRO A 30 -21.80 -38.99 15.36
CA PRO A 30 -20.35 -39.22 15.36
C PRO A 30 -19.69 -38.84 14.03
N VAL A 31 -20.40 -38.99 12.90
CA VAL A 31 -19.89 -38.60 11.57
C VAL A 31 -19.78 -37.07 11.47
N LEU A 32 -20.82 -36.35 11.88
CA LEU A 32 -20.83 -34.89 11.94
C LEU A 32 -19.76 -34.36 12.88
N LEU A 33 -19.59 -34.98 14.05
CA LEU A 33 -18.52 -34.64 14.99
C LEU A 33 -17.13 -34.87 14.37
N GLY A 34 -16.94 -35.99 13.68
CA GLY A 34 -15.68 -36.28 12.97
C GLY A 34 -15.36 -35.23 11.90
N LEU A 35 -16.34 -34.86 11.07
CA LEU A 35 -16.17 -33.82 10.04
C LEU A 35 -15.85 -32.45 10.66
N LEU A 36 -16.53 -32.09 11.77
CA LEU A 36 -16.27 -30.86 12.50
C LEU A 36 -14.83 -30.82 13.04
N LEU A 37 -14.36 -31.92 13.64
CA LEU A 37 -13.00 -32.00 14.18
C LEU A 37 -11.93 -31.91 13.08
N ILE A 38 -12.15 -32.56 11.94
CA ILE A 38 -11.26 -32.45 10.77
C ILE A 38 -11.25 -31.02 10.24
N GLY A 39 -12.42 -30.40 10.08
CA GLY A 39 -12.52 -29.01 9.64
C GLY A 39 -11.80 -28.05 10.58
N LEU A 40 -11.94 -28.25 11.89
CA LEU A 40 -11.24 -27.45 12.89
C LEU A 40 -9.72 -27.67 12.84
N ALA A 41 -9.26 -28.91 12.68
CA ALA A 41 -7.84 -29.22 12.56
C ALA A 41 -7.21 -28.55 11.33
N VAL A 42 -7.90 -28.61 10.17
CA VAL A 42 -7.45 -27.94 8.94
C VAL A 42 -7.42 -26.41 9.13
N ALA A 43 -8.45 -25.84 9.75
CA ALA A 43 -8.50 -24.39 10.01
C ALA A 43 -7.34 -23.93 10.91
N ILE A 44 -7.06 -24.66 11.99
CA ILE A 44 -5.93 -24.37 12.90
C ILE A 44 -4.60 -24.49 12.17
N ALA A 45 -4.44 -25.51 11.32
CA ALA A 45 -3.22 -25.70 10.54
C ALA A 45 -3.00 -24.64 9.45
N ALA A 46 -4.07 -24.17 8.79
CA ALA A 46 -4.02 -23.17 7.73
C ALA A 46 -3.89 -21.73 8.26
N TRP A 47 -4.44 -21.46 9.44
CA TRP A 47 -4.43 -20.13 10.05
C TRP A 47 -3.04 -19.46 10.14
N PRO A 48 -1.96 -20.12 10.61
CA PRO A 48 -0.64 -19.49 10.66
C PRO A 48 -0.10 -19.10 9.28
N LEU A 49 -0.36 -19.91 8.25
CA LEU A 49 0.06 -19.61 6.88
C LEU A 49 -0.69 -18.40 6.32
N ALA A 50 -2.02 -18.34 6.51
CA ALA A 50 -2.83 -17.20 6.12
C ALA A 50 -2.36 -15.92 6.83
N ARG A 51 -2.14 -16.00 8.16
CA ARG A 51 -1.66 -14.88 8.96
C ARG A 51 -0.28 -14.40 8.52
N TRP A 52 0.61 -15.31 8.16
CA TRP A 52 1.94 -14.99 7.66
C TRP A 52 1.89 -14.26 6.32
N LEU A 53 1.05 -14.72 5.39
CA LEU A 53 0.89 -14.12 4.07
C LEU A 53 0.30 -12.71 4.18
N SER A 54 -0.79 -12.54 4.95
CA SER A 54 -1.40 -11.22 5.19
C SER A 54 -0.39 -10.23 5.76
N ARG A 55 0.41 -10.65 6.74
CA ARG A 55 1.47 -9.79 7.33
C ARG A 55 2.55 -9.37 6.32
N ARG A 56 2.77 -10.12 5.24
CA ARG A 56 3.73 -9.73 4.19
C ARG A 56 3.11 -8.70 3.25
N VAL A 57 1.84 -8.87 2.90
CA VAL A 57 1.09 -7.89 2.10
C VAL A 57 0.93 -6.58 2.88
N GLU A 58 0.51 -6.61 4.14
CA GLU A 58 0.38 -5.42 5.01
C GLU A 58 1.71 -4.64 5.17
N ARG A 59 2.86 -5.31 5.04
CA ARG A 59 4.18 -4.65 5.08
C ARG A 59 4.49 -3.93 3.78
N LEU A 60 4.19 -4.57 2.64
CA LEU A 60 4.32 -3.95 1.32
C LEU A 60 3.37 -2.76 1.18
N GLU A 61 2.11 -2.94 1.60
CA GLU A 61 1.09 -1.89 1.60
C GLU A 61 1.56 -0.67 2.39
N ARG A 62 2.00 -0.84 3.63
CA ARG A 62 2.53 0.28 4.45
C ARG A 62 3.68 1.01 3.78
N SER A 63 4.57 0.27 3.12
CA SER A 63 5.70 0.86 2.42
C SER A 63 5.26 1.65 1.18
N MET A 64 4.29 1.12 0.43
CA MET A 64 3.67 1.80 -0.71
C MET A 64 2.88 3.05 -0.29
N THR A 65 2.15 2.99 0.83
CA THR A 65 1.41 4.13 1.37
C THR A 65 2.37 5.23 1.82
N ALA A 66 3.46 4.88 2.52
CA ALA A 66 4.47 5.85 2.92
C ALA A 66 5.16 6.50 1.71
N PHE A 67 5.52 5.67 0.71
CA PHE A 67 6.06 6.17 -0.56
C PHE A 67 5.09 7.12 -1.29
N GLY A 68 3.81 6.74 -1.37
CA GLY A 68 2.76 7.57 -1.96
C GLY A 68 2.44 8.85 -1.16
N ALA A 69 2.78 8.89 0.12
CA ALA A 69 2.64 10.07 0.98
C ALA A 69 3.81 11.06 0.84
N GLY A 70 4.88 10.70 0.10
CA GLY A 70 6.00 11.58 -0.20
C GLY A 70 7.37 11.10 0.30
N ASP A 71 7.43 10.05 1.13
CA ASP A 71 8.70 9.46 1.54
C ASP A 71 9.26 8.55 0.43
N LEU A 72 9.94 9.19 -0.52
CA LEU A 72 10.55 8.52 -1.66
C LEU A 72 11.75 7.65 -1.27
N SER A 73 12.21 7.68 -0.02
CA SER A 73 13.32 6.86 0.49
C SER A 73 12.87 5.49 0.99
N VAL A 74 11.56 5.31 1.28
CA VAL A 74 11.04 4.02 1.76
C VAL A 74 11.30 2.91 0.76
N ARG A 75 11.81 1.79 1.28
CA ARG A 75 11.94 0.54 0.53
C ARG A 75 11.29 -0.60 1.30
N THR A 76 10.71 -1.54 0.55
CA THR A 76 10.15 -2.75 1.15
C THR A 76 11.21 -3.85 1.22
N GLU A 77 11.23 -4.60 2.30
CA GLU A 77 12.07 -5.78 2.42
C GLU A 77 11.63 -6.89 1.46
N VAL A 78 12.54 -7.34 0.59
CA VAL A 78 12.30 -8.44 -0.34
C VAL A 78 12.58 -9.77 0.38
N ARG A 79 11.53 -10.46 0.79
CA ARG A 79 11.62 -11.82 1.34
C ARG A 79 11.02 -12.83 0.37
N GLY A 80 11.63 -14.00 0.25
CA GLY A 80 11.11 -15.11 -0.57
C GLY A 80 11.32 -14.91 -2.07
N ARG A 81 11.06 -16.00 -2.82
CA ARG A 81 11.10 -16.03 -4.29
C ARG A 81 9.69 -16.22 -4.91
N ASP A 82 8.67 -15.94 -4.12
CA ASP A 82 7.27 -16.00 -4.53
C ASP A 82 6.81 -14.68 -5.16
N GLU A 83 5.55 -14.65 -5.57
CA GLU A 83 4.91 -13.51 -6.25
C GLU A 83 4.97 -12.24 -5.41
N ILE A 84 4.85 -12.36 -4.08
CA ILE A 84 4.94 -11.21 -3.17
C ILE A 84 6.38 -10.69 -3.11
N GLY A 85 7.38 -11.57 -3.06
CA GLY A 85 8.80 -11.18 -3.12
C GLY A 85 9.13 -10.48 -4.43
N MET A 86 8.65 -11.01 -5.56
CA MET A 86 8.80 -10.37 -6.88
C MET A 86 8.13 -9.00 -6.95
N LEU A 87 6.92 -8.87 -6.40
CA LEU A 87 6.20 -7.60 -6.37
C LEU A 87 6.93 -6.55 -5.52
N ALA A 88 7.44 -6.93 -4.34
CA ALA A 88 8.26 -6.05 -3.51
C ALA A 88 9.53 -5.59 -4.23
N ALA A 89 10.21 -6.49 -4.94
CA ALA A 89 11.39 -6.13 -5.74
C ALA A 89 11.03 -5.19 -6.90
N SER A 90 9.88 -5.41 -7.55
CA SER A 90 9.40 -4.52 -8.62
C SER A 90 9.03 -3.14 -8.10
N PHE A 91 8.37 -3.07 -6.94
CA PHE A 91 8.08 -1.81 -6.26
C PHE A 91 9.35 -1.03 -5.95
N ASN A 92 10.37 -1.68 -5.36
CA ASN A 92 11.64 -1.00 -5.06
C ASN A 92 12.32 -0.44 -6.30
N ARG A 93 12.30 -1.16 -7.44
CA ARG A 93 12.85 -0.63 -8.70
C ARG A 93 12.09 0.60 -9.20
N SER A 94 10.76 0.60 -9.11
CA SER A 94 9.94 1.75 -9.47
C SER A 94 10.20 2.92 -8.52
N ALA A 95 10.33 2.66 -7.21
CA ALA A 95 10.66 3.66 -6.21
C ALA A 95 12.02 4.32 -6.50
N ASP A 96 13.05 3.52 -6.78
CA ASP A 96 14.38 4.02 -7.16
C ASP A 96 14.33 4.87 -8.44
N GLN A 97 13.52 4.48 -9.42
CA GLN A 97 13.39 5.23 -10.67
C GLN A 97 12.71 6.58 -10.43
N ILE A 98 11.64 6.61 -9.65
CA ILE A 98 10.92 7.84 -9.32
C ILE A 98 11.81 8.77 -8.49
N GLU A 99 12.51 8.25 -7.48
CA GLU A 99 13.44 9.03 -6.67
C GLU A 99 14.52 9.70 -7.54
N ARG A 100 15.14 8.94 -8.47
CA ARG A 100 16.10 9.50 -9.42
C ARG A 100 15.51 10.56 -10.32
N LEU A 101 14.28 10.37 -10.81
CA LEU A 101 13.60 11.36 -11.66
C LEU A 101 13.34 12.66 -10.89
N VAL A 102 12.87 12.57 -9.65
CA VAL A 102 12.64 13.74 -8.78
C VAL A 102 13.96 14.44 -8.46
N GLN A 103 15.02 13.70 -8.14
CA GLN A 103 16.35 14.28 -7.92
C GLN A 103 16.89 14.98 -9.18
N ALA A 104 16.72 14.38 -10.36
CA ALA A 104 17.12 14.98 -11.62
C ALA A 104 16.34 16.27 -11.92
N GLN A 105 15.01 16.27 -11.71
CA GLN A 105 14.18 17.46 -11.86
C GLN A 105 14.64 18.61 -10.95
N LYS A 106 14.94 18.32 -9.68
CA LYS A 106 15.48 19.30 -8.73
C LYS A 106 16.82 19.86 -9.19
N SER A 107 17.73 19.00 -9.64
CA SER A 107 19.03 19.43 -10.17
C SER A 107 18.89 20.29 -11.43
N LEU A 108 17.95 19.95 -12.32
CA LEU A 108 17.70 20.71 -13.54
C LEU A 108 17.15 22.10 -13.23
N LEU A 109 16.16 22.20 -12.32
CA LEU A 109 15.62 23.49 -11.90
C LEU A 109 16.70 24.37 -11.26
N ALA A 110 17.51 23.81 -10.36
CA ALA A 110 18.61 24.54 -9.74
C ALA A 110 19.62 25.05 -10.78
N ASN A 111 20.01 24.20 -11.73
CA ASN A 111 20.97 24.57 -12.76
C ASN A 111 20.40 25.62 -13.73
N ALA A 112 19.15 25.44 -14.17
CA ALA A 112 18.45 26.37 -15.05
C ALA A 112 18.40 27.78 -14.44
N SER A 113 18.07 27.90 -13.16
CA SER A 113 18.03 29.23 -12.52
C SER A 113 19.39 29.88 -12.40
N HIS A 114 20.46 29.12 -12.15
CA HIS A 114 21.82 29.65 -12.20
C HIS A 114 22.18 30.16 -13.59
N GLU A 115 21.83 29.40 -14.64
CA GLU A 115 22.09 29.82 -16.01
C GLU A 115 21.24 31.00 -16.46
N LEU A 116 20.01 31.17 -15.93
CA LEU A 116 19.12 32.30 -16.23
C LEU A 116 19.50 33.61 -15.53
N ARG A 117 20.14 33.56 -14.35
CA ARG A 117 20.62 34.78 -13.66
C ARG A 117 21.65 35.54 -14.50
N SER A 118 22.51 34.84 -15.24
CA SER A 118 23.53 35.44 -16.11
C SER A 118 22.95 36.28 -17.27
N PRO A 119 22.04 35.78 -18.12
CA PRO A 119 21.38 36.58 -19.15
C PRO A 119 20.50 37.67 -18.57
N LEU A 120 19.80 37.45 -17.44
CA LEU A 120 19.03 38.52 -16.77
C LEU A 120 19.93 39.69 -16.33
N ALA A 121 21.08 39.39 -15.73
CA ALA A 121 22.08 40.41 -15.36
C ALA A 121 22.60 41.18 -16.59
N ARG A 122 22.83 40.48 -17.71
CA ARG A 122 23.23 41.11 -18.97
C ARG A 122 22.15 42.01 -19.57
N ILE A 123 20.88 41.59 -19.57
CA ILE A 123 19.76 42.40 -20.04
C ILE A 123 19.61 43.65 -19.16
N ARG A 124 19.71 43.50 -17.83
CA ARG A 124 19.67 44.63 -16.89
C ARG A 124 20.78 45.64 -17.15
N MET A 125 22.00 45.16 -17.40
CA MET A 125 23.14 46.02 -17.73
C MET A 125 22.95 46.72 -19.08
N ALA A 126 22.50 46.02 -20.11
CA ALA A 126 22.20 46.60 -21.42
C ALA A 126 21.10 47.67 -21.32
N GLY A 127 20.05 47.43 -20.54
CA GLY A 127 19.00 48.41 -20.25
C GLY A 127 19.52 49.65 -19.53
N ALA A 128 20.43 49.49 -18.56
CA ALA A 128 21.07 50.60 -17.87
C ALA A 128 21.92 51.47 -18.81
N LEU A 129 22.69 50.84 -19.71
CA LEU A 129 23.49 51.55 -20.73
C LEU A 129 22.63 52.26 -21.77
N LEU A 130 21.51 51.67 -22.17
CA LEU A 130 20.54 52.31 -23.07
C LEU A 130 19.94 53.55 -22.43
N ARG A 131 19.59 53.51 -21.15
CA ARG A 131 19.08 54.67 -20.40
C ARG A 131 20.12 55.79 -20.26
N GLU A 132 21.41 55.45 -20.17
CA GLU A 132 22.49 56.44 -20.09
C GLU A 132 22.73 57.17 -21.43
N ARG A 133 22.48 56.49 -22.57
CA ARG A 133 22.70 57.05 -23.93
C ARG A 133 21.45 57.58 -24.62
N GLY A 134 20.26 57.17 -24.18
CA GLY A 134 18.96 57.49 -24.77
C GLY A 134 18.25 58.67 -24.10
N ASP A 135 16.96 58.84 -24.39
CA ASP A 135 16.09 59.79 -23.71
C ASP A 135 15.78 59.27 -22.29
N PRO A 136 16.17 59.97 -21.20
CA PRO A 136 15.90 59.55 -19.83
C PRO A 136 14.40 59.47 -19.50
N THR A 137 13.54 60.10 -20.30
CA THR A 137 12.09 60.09 -20.15
C THR A 137 11.38 59.03 -20.99
N ASP A 138 12.11 58.19 -21.73
CA ASP A 138 11.49 57.09 -22.49
C ASP A 138 10.86 56.05 -21.53
N PRO A 139 9.53 55.88 -21.54
CA PRO A 139 8.84 54.92 -20.66
C PRO A 139 9.24 53.47 -20.95
N LEU A 140 9.80 53.16 -22.13
CA LEU A 140 10.26 51.82 -22.47
C LEU A 140 11.40 51.33 -21.57
N HIS A 141 12.25 52.25 -21.05
CA HIS A 141 13.33 51.89 -20.13
C HIS A 141 12.80 51.43 -18.76
N ASP A 142 11.78 52.14 -18.24
CA ASP A 142 11.14 51.78 -16.98
C ASP A 142 10.35 50.48 -17.10
N GLU A 143 9.72 50.25 -18.25
CA GLU A 143 9.01 49.00 -18.55
C GLU A 143 9.97 47.81 -18.63
N LEU A 144 11.07 47.92 -19.39
CA LEU A 144 12.10 46.87 -19.50
C LEU A 144 12.69 46.52 -18.13
N SER A 145 12.98 47.54 -17.32
CA SER A 145 13.54 47.36 -15.97
C SER A 145 12.56 46.63 -15.04
N ARG A 146 11.27 46.97 -15.12
CA ARG A 146 10.21 46.27 -14.38
C ARG A 146 10.08 44.82 -14.82
N SER A 147 10.00 44.54 -16.14
CA SER A 147 9.88 43.17 -16.64
C SER A 147 11.05 42.28 -16.25
N VAL A 148 12.29 42.80 -16.28
CA VAL A 148 13.47 42.03 -15.82
C VAL A 148 13.41 41.75 -14.33
N ALA A 149 12.97 42.71 -13.51
CA ALA A 149 12.82 42.52 -12.07
C ALA A 149 11.70 41.51 -11.73
N GLU A 150 10.58 41.53 -12.47
CA GLU A 150 9.51 40.54 -12.34
C GLU A 150 9.99 39.13 -12.71
N LEU A 151 10.74 38.97 -13.79
CA LEU A 151 11.31 37.68 -14.18
C LEU A 151 12.29 37.13 -13.14
N ASP A 152 13.12 37.98 -12.55
CA ASP A 152 14.06 37.59 -11.48
C ASP A 152 13.30 37.11 -10.23
N ALA A 153 12.24 37.83 -9.83
CA ALA A 153 11.39 37.46 -8.71
C ALA A 153 10.66 36.12 -8.94
N LEU A 154 10.13 35.89 -10.14
CA LEU A 154 9.48 34.63 -10.51
C LEU A 154 10.45 33.44 -10.47
N VAL A 155 11.68 33.63 -10.95
CA VAL A 155 12.72 32.60 -10.89
C VAL A 155 13.05 32.23 -9.44
N ASP A 156 13.18 33.23 -8.57
CA ASP A 156 13.45 33.01 -7.15
C ASP A 156 12.29 32.32 -6.43
N GLU A 157 11.03 32.66 -6.75
CA GLU A 157 9.85 32.04 -6.17
C GLU A 157 9.73 30.54 -6.56
N ILE A 158 9.92 30.22 -7.84
CA ILE A 158 9.89 28.83 -8.33
C ILE A 158 10.98 27.99 -7.66
N LEU A 159 12.18 28.56 -7.49
CA LEU A 159 13.27 27.88 -6.80
C LEU A 159 12.99 27.66 -5.32
N LEU A 160 12.39 28.65 -4.65
CA LEU A 160 12.05 28.55 -3.24
C LEU A 160 10.99 27.46 -3.02
N ALA A 161 9.96 27.42 -3.88
CA ALA A 161 8.95 26.35 -3.86
C ALA A 161 9.61 24.96 -4.04
N SER A 162 10.50 24.82 -5.03
CA SER A 162 11.20 23.55 -5.28
C SER A 162 12.10 23.11 -4.12
N ARG A 163 12.72 24.06 -3.40
CA ARG A 163 13.54 23.77 -2.19
C ARG A 163 12.68 23.33 -1.01
N LEU A 164 11.55 24.00 -0.77
CA LEU A 164 10.62 23.65 0.31
C LEU A 164 10.02 22.25 0.12
N GLU A 165 9.62 21.90 -1.11
CA GLU A 165 9.18 20.54 -1.45
C GLU A 165 10.28 19.49 -1.19
N ALA A 166 11.57 19.88 -1.29
CA ALA A 166 12.67 18.98 -1.01
C ALA A 166 12.92 18.75 0.48
N GLU A 167 12.71 19.75 1.33
CA GLU A 167 12.86 19.62 2.79
C GLU A 167 11.68 18.88 3.43
N GLN A 168 10.45 19.09 2.94
CA GLN A 168 9.26 18.43 3.49
C GLN A 168 9.25 16.92 3.24
N GLY A 169 9.79 16.44 2.10
CA GLY A 169 9.92 15.01 1.81
C GLY A 169 11.03 14.29 2.59
N GLY A 170 11.83 14.99 3.41
CA GLY A 170 12.94 14.41 4.18
C GLY A 170 12.76 14.42 5.71
N LEU A 171 11.68 15.01 6.23
CA LEU A 171 11.47 15.23 7.68
C LEU A 171 10.31 14.42 8.29
N THR A 172 9.67 13.52 7.54
CA THR A 172 8.57 12.67 8.05
C THR A 172 8.83 11.20 7.84
#